data_AF-A0A0N5ATC6-F1
#
_entry.id   AF-A0A0N5ATC6-F1
#
_cell.length_a   1.000
_cell.length_b   1.000
_cell.length_c   1.000
_cell.angle_alpha   90.00
_cell.angle_beta   90.00
_cell.angle_gamma   90.00
#
_symmetry.space_group_name_H-M   'P 1'
#
loop_
_entity.id
_entity.type
_entity.pdbx_description
1 polymer ?
#
loop_
_entity_poly.entity_id
_entity_poly.type
_entity_poly.pdbx_seq_one_letter_code
_entity_poly.pdbx_strand_id
1 'polypeptide(L)'
;MSISWKTQLFILWIGILMCFAWIIFLSTGIIFGRYMRDHWPNSRIFGLMLWYHVNFYIILAAQFYTTNNVPLTIAGFVCVFTANDWLWLGPSTDQNSNKYRLKEMKITVGLLSCLLAWTQPLIAIFRCKPQLKLRSIFNVIHRTVGVVSWILAATAITIAVRWFKQCFRSPVAALATFIVFLAVFGVTIIVNEVSLRYIRANRSLSKNES
;
A
#
# COMPACT_ATOMS: atom_id res chain seq x y z
N MET A 1 -32.32 0.87 12.01
CA MET A 1 -31.94 2.29 11.77
C MET A 1 -31.56 2.44 10.30
N SER A 2 -32.36 3.14 9.51
CA SER A 2 -32.12 3.35 8.08
C SER A 2 -30.98 4.36 7.91
N ILE A 3 -29.83 3.92 7.41
CA ILE A 3 -28.70 4.81 7.11
C ILE A 3 -29.11 5.75 5.96
N SER A 4 -29.02 7.06 6.18
CA SER A 4 -29.31 8.08 5.18
C SER A 4 -28.52 7.85 3.88
N TRP A 5 -29.14 8.08 2.72
CA TRP A 5 -28.50 7.92 1.40
C TRP A 5 -27.24 8.79 1.26
N LYS A 6 -27.19 9.96 1.92
CA LYS A 6 -25.98 10.81 1.97
C LYS A 6 -24.83 10.11 2.67
N THR A 7 -25.11 9.45 3.81
CA THR A 7 -24.12 8.68 4.57
C THR A 7 -23.65 7.46 3.78
N GLN A 8 -24.54 6.80 3.03
CA GLN A 8 -24.17 5.68 2.15
C GLN A 8 -23.23 6.13 1.03
N LEU A 9 -23.55 7.23 0.33
CA LEU A 9 -22.68 7.80 -0.70
C LEU A 9 -21.33 8.22 -0.14
N PHE A 10 -21.32 8.84 1.04
CA PHE A 10 -20.10 9.25 1.72
C PHE A 10 -19.18 8.05 2.00
N ILE A 11 -19.71 6.96 2.57
CA ILE A 11 -18.97 5.72 2.84
C ILE A 11 -18.41 5.11 1.55
N LEU A 12 -19.16 5.18 0.44
CA LEU A 12 -18.69 4.67 -0.85
C LEU A 12 -17.52 5.46 -1.41
N TRP A 13 -17.60 6.79 -1.40
CA TRP A 13 -16.50 7.65 -1.84
C TRP A 13 -15.22 7.41 -1.04
N ILE A 14 -15.34 7.23 0.27
CA ILE A 14 -14.20 6.87 1.13
C ILE A 14 -13.63 5.52 0.73
N GLY A 15 -14.49 4.51 0.52
CA GLY A 15 -14.06 3.18 0.08
C GLY A 15 -13.29 3.22 -1.25
N ILE A 16 -13.76 4.02 -2.21
CA ILE A 16 -13.08 4.23 -3.50
C ILE A 16 -11.71 4.88 -3.27
N LEU A 17 -11.66 5.99 -2.54
CA LEU A 17 -10.42 6.70 -2.24
C LEU A 17 -9.41 5.81 -1.51
N MET A 18 -9.86 4.99 -0.55
CA MET A 18 -9.03 3.99 0.13
C MET A 18 -8.50 2.93 -0.82
N CYS A 19 -9.30 2.43 -1.75
CA CYS A 19 -8.80 1.50 -2.77
C CYS A 19 -7.72 2.14 -3.65
N PHE A 20 -7.92 3.36 -4.15
CA PHE A 20 -6.90 4.07 -4.94
C PHE A 20 -5.60 4.30 -4.15
N ALA A 21 -5.73 4.78 -2.91
CA ALA A 21 -4.64 5.01 -1.96
C ALA A 21 -3.76 3.77 -1.74
N TRP A 22 -4.40 2.68 -1.30
CA TRP A 22 -3.73 1.46 -0.85
C TRP A 22 -3.30 0.55 -2.00
N ILE A 23 -4.06 0.50 -3.09
CA ILE A 23 -3.86 -0.53 -4.12
C ILE A 23 -3.13 0.03 -5.33
N ILE A 24 -3.49 1.22 -5.81
CA ILE A 24 -2.84 1.77 -7.01
C ILE A 24 -1.57 2.51 -6.59
N PHE A 25 -1.69 3.50 -5.71
CA PHE A 25 -0.58 4.38 -5.40
C PHE A 25 0.52 3.71 -4.59
N LEU A 26 0.17 2.96 -3.54
CA LEU A 26 1.16 2.27 -2.72
C LEU A 26 1.91 1.18 -3.51
N SER A 27 1.20 0.38 -4.32
CA SER A 27 1.81 -0.65 -5.18
C SER A 27 2.76 -0.05 -6.22
N THR A 28 2.36 1.06 -6.83
CA THR A 28 3.21 1.81 -7.76
C THR A 28 4.47 2.30 -7.04
N GLY A 29 4.32 2.90 -5.85
CA GLY A 29 5.46 3.34 -5.03
C GLY A 29 6.45 2.22 -4.71
N ILE A 30 5.97 1.02 -4.41
CA ILE A 30 6.82 -0.16 -4.14
C ILE A 30 7.67 -0.53 -5.37
N ILE A 31 7.06 -0.59 -6.56
CA ILE A 31 7.75 -0.95 -7.80
C ILE A 31 8.81 0.10 -8.15
N PHE A 32 8.41 1.37 -8.16
CA PHE A 32 9.30 2.47 -8.54
C PHE A 32 10.47 2.62 -7.56
N GLY A 33 10.20 2.59 -6.25
CA GLY A 33 11.24 2.74 -5.23
C GLY A 33 12.28 1.61 -5.26
N ARG A 34 11.92 0.43 -5.75
CA ARG A 34 12.77 -0.75 -5.74
C ARG A 34 13.55 -0.99 -7.03
N TYR A 35 12.91 -0.85 -8.18
CA TYR A 35 13.48 -1.31 -9.45
C TYR A 35 14.00 -0.19 -10.33
N MET A 36 13.48 1.02 -10.16
CA MET A 36 13.67 2.08 -11.16
C MET A 36 15.13 2.54 -11.27
N ARG A 37 15.83 2.68 -10.13
CA ARG A 37 17.24 3.10 -10.09
C ARG A 37 18.16 2.16 -10.89
N ASP A 38 17.86 0.87 -10.86
CA ASP A 38 18.70 -0.14 -11.49
C ASP A 38 18.36 -0.33 -12.98
N HIS A 39 17.11 -0.11 -13.40
CA HIS A 39 16.72 -0.21 -14.82
C HIS A 39 17.12 1.01 -15.65
N TRP A 40 17.08 2.23 -15.07
CA TRP A 40 17.45 3.46 -15.76
C TRP A 40 18.54 4.26 -15.01
N PRO A 41 19.77 3.71 -14.89
CA PRO A 41 20.83 4.35 -14.11
C PRO A 41 21.40 5.62 -14.77
N ASN A 42 21.40 5.68 -16.11
CA ASN A 42 22.08 6.73 -16.89
C ASN A 42 21.13 7.63 -17.66
N SER A 43 19.84 7.30 -17.72
CA SER A 43 18.84 8.17 -18.35
C SER A 43 18.82 9.49 -17.58
N ARG A 44 18.88 10.63 -18.27
CA ARG A 44 18.78 11.96 -17.68
C ARG A 44 17.70 12.74 -18.42
N ILE A 45 16.90 13.49 -17.67
CA ILE A 45 16.02 14.52 -18.22
C ILE A 45 16.54 15.84 -17.62
N PHE A 46 16.65 16.92 -18.39
CA PHE A 46 17.10 18.23 -17.89
C PHE A 46 18.36 18.22 -16.98
N GLY A 47 19.30 17.30 -17.20
CA GLY A 47 20.55 17.22 -16.45
C GLY A 47 20.52 16.44 -15.13
N LEU A 48 19.35 16.11 -14.55
CA LEU A 48 19.27 15.15 -13.44
C LEU A 48 18.94 13.74 -13.96
N MET A 49 19.35 12.72 -13.21
CA MET A 49 19.02 11.34 -13.57
C MET A 49 17.50 11.17 -13.63
N LEU A 50 16.99 10.41 -14.60
CA LEU A 50 15.59 10.05 -14.76
C LEU A 50 15.09 9.35 -13.52
N TRP A 51 15.90 8.45 -12.94
CA TRP A 51 15.54 7.90 -11.65
C TRP A 51 15.53 8.98 -10.59
N TYR A 52 16.35 10.03 -10.60
CA TYR A 52 16.16 11.18 -9.72
C TYR A 52 14.92 12.00 -10.06
N HIS A 53 14.55 12.24 -11.31
CA HIS A 53 13.35 13.00 -11.68
C HIS A 53 12.07 12.25 -11.38
N VAL A 54 12.01 10.97 -11.72
CA VAL A 54 10.92 10.11 -11.31
C VAL A 54 11.01 9.92 -9.81
N ASN A 55 12.16 9.81 -9.17
CA ASN A 55 12.30 9.84 -7.71
C ASN A 55 12.49 11.29 -7.21
N PHE A 56 11.90 12.31 -7.82
CA PHE A 56 11.87 13.73 -7.34
C PHE A 56 10.50 14.30 -7.66
N TYR A 57 9.84 13.89 -8.73
CA TYR A 57 8.39 13.93 -8.92
C TYR A 57 7.67 12.70 -8.33
N ILE A 58 8.37 11.64 -7.93
CA ILE A 58 7.95 10.50 -7.09
C ILE A 58 8.94 10.36 -5.92
N ILE A 59 9.79 11.33 -5.58
CA ILE A 59 10.21 11.52 -4.17
C ILE A 59 9.62 12.78 -3.63
N LEU A 60 9.61 13.92 -4.33
CA LEU A 60 8.63 14.94 -3.94
C LEU A 60 7.25 14.37 -4.11
N ALA A 61 6.90 13.45 -5.03
CA ALA A 61 5.62 12.74 -4.95
C ALA A 61 5.68 11.26 -4.51
N ALA A 62 6.74 10.72 -3.90
CA ALA A 62 6.57 9.57 -2.97
C ALA A 62 6.66 10.03 -1.54
N GLN A 63 7.41 11.10 -1.23
CA GLN A 63 7.21 11.87 -0.02
C GLN A 63 5.88 12.60 -0.13
N PHE A 64 5.51 13.44 -1.11
CA PHE A 64 4.14 13.98 -1.25
C PHE A 64 3.07 12.91 -1.53
N TYR A 65 3.34 11.72 -2.09
CA TYR A 65 2.34 10.62 -2.04
C TYR A 65 2.32 9.89 -0.70
N THR A 66 3.39 9.84 0.10
CA THR A 66 3.34 9.39 1.50
C THR A 66 2.68 10.48 2.37
N THR A 67 2.88 11.76 2.07
CA THR A 67 2.27 12.94 2.68
C THR A 67 0.87 13.21 2.14
N ASN A 68 0.40 12.58 1.07
CA ASN A 68 -1.01 12.58 0.63
C ASN A 68 -1.71 11.26 0.96
N ASN A 69 -1.03 10.11 0.95
CA ASN A 69 -1.58 8.85 1.47
C ASN A 69 -1.78 8.93 2.96
N VAL A 70 -0.88 9.53 3.74
CA VAL A 70 -1.08 9.64 5.19
C VAL A 70 -2.33 10.47 5.49
N PRO A 71 -2.55 11.67 4.94
CA PRO A 71 -3.82 12.39 5.09
C PRO A 71 -5.01 11.65 4.50
N LEU A 72 -4.88 10.97 3.35
CA LEU A 72 -6.00 10.24 2.76
C LEU A 72 -6.38 9.03 3.62
N THR A 73 -5.41 8.29 4.15
CA THR A 73 -5.60 7.15 5.07
C THR A 73 -6.06 7.60 6.46
N ILE A 74 -5.59 8.75 6.97
CA ILE A 74 -6.09 9.38 8.18
C ILE A 74 -7.52 9.89 7.97
N ALA A 75 -7.82 10.58 6.87
CA ALA A 75 -9.16 11.04 6.54
C ALA A 75 -10.10 9.84 6.39
N GLY A 76 -9.69 8.81 5.66
CA GLY A 76 -10.44 7.56 5.54
C GLY A 76 -10.68 6.88 6.89
N PHE A 77 -9.65 6.84 7.76
CA PHE A 77 -9.76 6.31 9.11
C PHE A 77 -10.75 7.10 9.97
N VAL A 78 -10.60 8.43 10.03
CA VAL A 78 -11.50 9.34 10.77
C VAL A 78 -12.93 9.19 10.25
N CYS A 79 -13.12 9.10 8.94
CA CYS A 79 -14.46 8.94 8.37
C CYS A 79 -15.10 7.57 8.66
N VAL A 80 -14.30 6.51 8.80
CA VAL A 80 -14.82 5.21 9.26
C VAL A 80 -15.25 5.29 10.73
N PHE A 81 -14.52 6.03 11.56
CA PHE A 81 -14.91 6.25 12.97
C PHE A 81 -16.17 7.10 13.09
N THR A 82 -16.28 8.21 12.35
CA THR A 82 -17.49 9.04 12.36
C THR A 82 -18.71 8.29 11.85
N ALA A 83 -18.55 7.41 10.86
CA ALA A 83 -19.63 6.56 10.36
C ALA A 83 -20.08 5.46 11.34
N ASN A 84 -19.35 5.22 12.43
CA ASN A 84 -19.70 4.27 13.49
C ASN A 84 -19.90 4.99 14.84
N ASP A 85 -20.33 6.27 14.82
CA ASP A 85 -20.62 7.06 16.02
C ASP A 85 -19.45 7.14 17.02
N TRP A 86 -18.22 7.12 16.50
CA TRP A 86 -16.97 7.06 17.29
C TRP A 86 -16.83 5.83 18.19
N LEU A 87 -17.70 4.84 18.02
CA LEU A 87 -17.63 3.59 18.77
C LEU A 87 -16.58 2.67 18.14
N TRP A 88 -15.64 2.22 18.97
CA TRP A 88 -14.73 1.16 18.60
C TRP A 88 -15.51 -0.17 18.61
N LEU A 89 -15.83 -0.65 17.41
CA LEU A 89 -16.45 -1.95 17.18
C LEU A 89 -15.38 -3.04 17.11
N GLY A 90 -14.48 -3.08 18.10
CA GLY A 90 -13.38 -4.05 18.17
C GLY A 90 -13.84 -5.50 18.14
N PRO A 91 -12.91 -6.46 18.17
CA PRO A 91 -13.27 -7.88 18.23
C PRO A 91 -14.17 -8.14 19.44
N SER A 92 -15.45 -8.39 19.18
CA SER A 92 -16.45 -8.72 20.19
C SER A 92 -16.40 -10.22 20.44
N THR A 93 -16.57 -10.61 21.70
CA THR A 93 -16.66 -12.04 22.08
C THR A 93 -18.03 -12.63 21.74
N ASP A 94 -18.98 -11.82 21.25
CA ASP A 94 -20.34 -12.25 20.94
C ASP A 94 -20.41 -12.93 19.57
N GLN A 95 -20.52 -14.26 19.58
CA GLN A 95 -20.34 -15.13 18.42
C GLN A 95 -21.59 -15.26 17.52
N ASN A 96 -22.69 -14.60 17.86
CA ASN A 96 -24.01 -15.01 17.38
C ASN A 96 -24.39 -14.53 15.96
N SER A 97 -23.53 -13.81 15.23
CA SER A 97 -23.77 -13.60 13.79
C SER A 97 -22.50 -13.45 12.95
N ASN A 98 -22.42 -14.21 11.85
CA ASN A 98 -21.35 -14.12 10.85
C ASN A 98 -21.21 -12.71 10.23
N LYS A 99 -22.28 -11.89 10.25
CA LYS A 99 -22.21 -10.51 9.77
C LYS A 99 -21.39 -9.63 10.74
N TYR A 100 -21.62 -9.71 12.05
CA TYR A 100 -20.86 -8.90 13.01
C TYR A 100 -19.36 -9.21 12.97
N ARG A 101 -19.00 -10.50 12.87
CA ARG A 101 -17.60 -10.94 12.73
C ARG A 101 -16.85 -10.32 11.54
N LEU A 102 -17.46 -10.24 10.36
CA LEU A 102 -16.82 -9.65 9.18
C LEU A 102 -16.64 -8.13 9.31
N LYS A 103 -17.60 -7.45 9.93
CA LYS A 103 -17.52 -6.01 10.20
C LYS A 103 -16.32 -5.70 11.10
N GLU A 104 -16.19 -6.43 12.19
CA GLU A 104 -15.13 -6.28 13.19
C GLU A 104 -13.76 -6.60 12.59
N MET A 105 -13.61 -7.75 11.92
CA MET A 105 -12.37 -8.15 11.26
C MET A 105 -11.87 -7.10 10.26
N LYS A 106 -12.76 -6.54 9.44
CA LYS A 106 -12.41 -5.48 8.48
C LYS A 106 -11.81 -4.26 9.19
N ILE A 107 -12.43 -3.82 10.28
CA ILE A 107 -12.01 -2.63 11.03
C ILE A 107 -10.67 -2.89 11.72
N THR A 108 -10.49 -4.05 12.38
CA THR A 108 -9.24 -4.40 13.06
C THR A 108 -8.06 -4.54 12.10
N VAL A 109 -8.24 -5.28 11.00
CA VAL A 109 -7.18 -5.49 10.00
C VAL A 109 -6.84 -4.19 9.27
N GLY A 110 -7.85 -3.36 8.96
CA GLY A 110 -7.67 -2.04 8.37
C GLY A 110 -6.92 -1.08 9.29
N LEU A 111 -7.25 -1.02 10.59
CA LEU A 111 -6.53 -0.20 11.56
C LEU A 111 -5.08 -0.66 11.69
N LEU A 112 -4.83 -1.96 11.84
CA LEU A 112 -3.47 -2.49 11.96
C LEU A 112 -2.63 -2.15 10.72
N SER A 113 -3.23 -2.25 9.54
CA SER A 113 -2.63 -1.81 8.29
C SER A 113 -2.22 -0.33 8.33
N CYS A 114 -3.13 0.56 8.73
CA CYS A 114 -2.86 1.99 8.87
C CYS A 114 -1.72 2.27 9.85
N LEU A 115 -1.73 1.67 11.03
CA LEU A 115 -0.68 1.87 12.04
C LEU A 115 0.70 1.46 11.53
N LEU A 116 0.80 0.29 10.90
CA LEU A 116 2.06 -0.17 10.32
C LEU A 116 2.51 0.73 9.15
N ALA A 117 1.58 1.22 8.33
CA ALA A 117 1.90 2.17 7.26
C ALA A 117 2.39 3.51 7.81
N TRP A 118 1.76 4.05 8.85
CA TRP A 118 2.17 5.31 9.48
C TRP A 118 3.49 5.17 10.25
N THR A 119 3.86 3.95 10.64
CA THR A 119 5.18 3.67 11.20
C THR A 119 6.29 3.76 10.15
N GLN A 120 5.98 3.60 8.85
CA GLN A 120 6.95 3.71 7.75
C GLN A 120 7.72 5.04 7.70
N PRO A 121 7.06 6.23 7.69
CA PRO A 121 7.75 7.51 7.71
C PRO A 121 8.54 7.72 8.99
N LEU A 122 8.06 7.25 10.15
CA LEU A 122 8.80 7.32 11.41
C LEU A 122 10.11 6.52 11.33
N ILE A 123 10.04 5.27 10.86
CA ILE A 123 11.23 4.45 10.60
C ILE A 123 12.17 5.18 9.64
N ALA A 124 11.64 5.76 8.55
CA ALA A 124 12.42 6.46 7.54
C ALA A 124 13.15 7.72 8.04
N ILE A 125 12.66 8.39 9.09
CA ILE A 125 13.38 9.51 9.73
C ILE A 125 14.66 9.02 10.42
N PHE A 126 14.61 7.85 11.06
CA PHE A 126 15.77 7.23 11.71
C PHE A 126 16.71 6.50 10.74
N ARG A 127 16.64 6.85 9.45
CA ARG A 127 17.42 6.23 8.38
C ARG A 127 18.93 6.46 8.58
N CYS A 128 19.67 5.36 8.73
CA CYS A 128 21.12 5.40 8.91
C CYS A 128 21.88 5.76 7.61
N LYS A 129 23.10 6.31 7.76
CA LYS A 129 24.03 6.59 6.66
C LYS A 129 24.32 5.32 5.83
N PRO A 130 24.56 5.44 4.51
CA PRO A 130 24.66 4.28 3.60
C PRO A 130 25.78 3.29 3.93
N GLN A 131 26.85 3.75 4.59
CA GLN A 131 28.07 2.98 4.83
C GLN A 131 28.05 2.15 6.13
N LEU A 132 27.01 2.27 6.95
CA LEU A 132 26.91 1.59 8.25
C LEU A 132 26.23 0.23 8.10
N LYS A 133 26.69 -0.81 8.80
CA LYS A 133 26.05 -2.15 8.81
C LYS A 133 24.56 -2.09 9.24
N LEU A 134 24.20 -1.15 10.11
CA LEU A 134 22.82 -0.88 10.55
C LEU A 134 21.88 -0.52 9.39
N ARG A 135 22.42 -0.06 8.25
CA ARG A 135 21.67 0.18 7.02
C ARG A 135 20.95 -1.07 6.51
N SER A 136 21.58 -2.23 6.63
CA SER A 136 20.99 -3.50 6.20
C SER A 136 19.76 -3.84 7.06
N ILE A 137 19.91 -3.72 8.38
CA ILE A 137 18.83 -3.95 9.36
C ILE A 137 17.67 -2.99 9.09
N PHE A 138 17.97 -1.69 8.94
CA PHE A 138 16.99 -0.67 8.58
C PHE A 138 16.20 -1.05 7.31
N ASN A 139 16.90 -1.46 6.24
CA ASN A 139 16.24 -1.82 4.99
C ASN A 139 15.34 -3.06 5.15
N VAL A 140 15.75 -4.05 5.94
CA VAL A 140 14.95 -5.26 6.21
C VAL A 140 13.70 -4.90 7.01
N ILE A 141 13.84 -4.14 8.11
CA ILE A 141 12.71 -3.73 8.95
C ILE A 141 11.73 -2.88 8.14
N HIS A 142 12.21 -1.83 7.49
CA HIS A 142 11.38 -0.91 6.69
C HIS A 142 10.60 -1.66 5.60
N ARG A 143 11.29 -2.55 4.87
CA ARG A 143 10.66 -3.41 3.85
C ARG A 143 9.60 -4.34 4.45
N THR A 144 9.93 -5.03 5.53
CA THR A 144 9.04 -6.04 6.12
C THR A 144 7.77 -5.41 6.65
N VAL A 145 7.89 -4.32 7.41
CA VAL A 145 6.73 -3.57 7.91
C VAL A 145 5.86 -3.07 6.74
N GLY A 146 6.48 -2.69 5.61
CA GLY A 146 5.76 -2.15 4.46
C GLY A 146 4.95 -3.21 3.74
N VAL A 147 5.56 -4.39 3.53
CA VAL A 147 4.90 -5.55 2.92
C VAL A 147 3.76 -6.05 3.81
N VAL A 148 3.98 -6.17 5.12
CA VAL A 148 2.95 -6.64 6.07
C VAL A 148 1.77 -5.67 6.08
N SER A 149 2.03 -4.35 6.15
CA SER A 149 0.98 -3.33 6.06
C SER A 149 0.17 -3.48 4.77
N TRP A 150 0.82 -3.60 3.62
CA TRP A 150 0.13 -3.76 2.33
C TRP A 150 -0.73 -5.03 2.25
N ILE A 151 -0.25 -6.17 2.77
CA ILE A 151 -1.02 -7.42 2.83
C ILE A 151 -2.27 -7.27 3.70
N LEU A 152 -2.14 -6.61 4.86
CA LEU A 152 -3.28 -6.33 5.74
C LEU A 152 -4.28 -5.40 5.05
N ALA A 153 -3.83 -4.37 4.33
CA ALA A 153 -4.72 -3.52 3.53
C ALA A 153 -5.51 -4.32 2.47
N ALA A 154 -4.81 -5.16 1.71
CA ALA A 154 -5.44 -6.02 0.70
C ALA A 154 -6.48 -6.98 1.33
N THR A 155 -6.16 -7.52 2.51
CA THR A 155 -7.08 -8.36 3.28
C THR A 155 -8.32 -7.58 3.72
N ALA A 156 -8.13 -6.36 4.27
CA ALA A 156 -9.22 -5.50 4.70
C ALA A 156 -10.15 -5.13 3.53
N ILE A 157 -9.61 -4.84 2.34
CA ILE A 157 -10.39 -4.55 1.14
C ILE A 157 -11.20 -5.78 0.69
N THR A 158 -10.61 -6.97 0.72
CA THR A 158 -11.31 -8.23 0.39
C THR A 158 -12.51 -8.47 1.32
N ILE A 159 -12.32 -8.24 2.63
CA ILE A 159 -13.40 -8.34 3.62
C ILE A 159 -14.44 -7.23 3.38
N ALA A 160 -14.01 -6.02 3.03
CA ALA A 160 -14.89 -4.90 2.73
C ALA A 160 -15.82 -5.17 1.54
N VAL A 161 -15.33 -5.78 0.46
CA VAL A 161 -16.16 -6.14 -0.70
C VAL A 161 -17.28 -7.13 -0.31
N ARG A 162 -16.97 -8.10 0.56
CA ARG A 162 -17.97 -9.05 1.08
C ARG A 162 -19.00 -8.36 1.98
N TRP A 163 -18.56 -7.41 2.80
CA TRP A 163 -19.44 -6.64 3.68
C TRP A 163 -20.39 -5.73 2.88
N PHE A 164 -19.86 -4.97 1.92
CA PHE A 164 -20.60 -4.02 1.10
C PHE A 164 -21.16 -4.64 -0.19
N LYS A 165 -21.53 -5.94 -0.17
CA LYS A 165 -22.01 -6.65 -1.36
C LYS A 165 -23.17 -5.97 -2.09
N GLN A 166 -24.03 -5.25 -1.37
CA GLN A 166 -25.18 -4.52 -1.94
C GLN A 166 -24.75 -3.29 -2.74
N CYS A 167 -23.54 -2.79 -2.51
CA CYS A 167 -22.98 -1.63 -3.21
C CYS A 167 -22.34 -2.00 -4.55
N PHE A 168 -22.22 -3.30 -4.86
CA PHE A 168 -21.63 -3.78 -6.11
C PHE A 168 -22.70 -4.41 -6.98
N ARG A 169 -22.67 -4.10 -8.29
CA ARG A 169 -23.51 -4.79 -9.28
C ARG A 169 -23.23 -6.30 -9.30
N SER A 170 -21.98 -6.69 -9.12
CA SER A 170 -21.56 -8.08 -8.91
C SER A 170 -20.39 -8.13 -7.92
N PRO A 171 -20.62 -8.58 -6.67
CA PRO A 171 -19.57 -8.73 -5.67
C PRO A 171 -18.50 -9.75 -6.07
N VAL A 172 -18.90 -10.79 -6.82
CA VAL A 172 -17.98 -11.81 -7.34
C VAL A 172 -17.04 -11.21 -8.38
N ALA A 173 -17.57 -10.39 -9.31
CA ALA A 173 -16.73 -9.69 -10.27
C ALA A 173 -15.78 -8.70 -9.58
N ALA A 174 -16.24 -7.96 -8.57
CA ALA A 174 -15.39 -7.06 -7.80
C ALA A 174 -14.22 -7.78 -7.11
N LEU A 175 -14.49 -8.93 -6.47
CA LEU A 175 -13.46 -9.78 -5.87
C LEU A 175 -12.52 -10.35 -6.94
N ALA A 176 -13.05 -10.84 -8.06
CA ALA A 176 -12.25 -11.39 -9.15
C ALA A 176 -11.29 -10.34 -9.73
N THR A 177 -11.78 -9.12 -10.01
CA THR A 177 -10.93 -8.01 -10.47
C THR A 177 -9.83 -7.69 -9.47
N PHE A 178 -10.15 -7.69 -8.17
CA PHE A 178 -9.15 -7.43 -7.13
C PHE A 178 -8.10 -8.55 -7.06
N ILE A 179 -8.49 -9.82 -7.16
CA ILE A 179 -7.56 -10.96 -7.18
C ILE A 179 -6.67 -10.90 -8.43
N VAL A 180 -7.23 -10.56 -9.59
CA VAL A 180 -6.46 -10.37 -10.84
C VAL A 180 -5.43 -9.26 -10.67
N PHE A 181 -5.81 -8.13 -10.04
CA PHE A 181 -4.85 -7.07 -9.71
C PHE A 181 -3.69 -7.59 -8.84
N LEU A 182 -3.99 -8.33 -7.77
CA LEU A 182 -2.96 -8.89 -6.88
C LEU A 182 -2.03 -9.86 -7.63
N ALA A 183 -2.58 -10.68 -8.52
CA ALA A 183 -1.82 -11.61 -9.36
C ALA A 183 -0.89 -10.86 -10.33
N VAL A 184 -1.42 -9.85 -11.05
CA VAL A 184 -0.62 -9.01 -11.96
C VAL A 184 0.48 -8.28 -11.22
N PHE A 185 0.17 -7.72 -10.04
CA PHE A 185 1.16 -7.06 -9.20
C PHE A 185 2.26 -8.03 -8.75
N GLY A 186 1.88 -9.23 -8.29
CA GLY A 186 2.82 -10.29 -7.92
C GLY A 186 3.73 -10.72 -9.08
N VAL A 187 3.16 -10.96 -10.26
CA VAL A 187 3.92 -11.26 -11.48
C VAL A 187 4.88 -10.12 -11.81
N THR A 188 4.41 -8.87 -11.74
CA THR A 188 5.24 -7.68 -11.98
C THR A 188 6.44 -7.63 -11.03
N ILE A 189 6.24 -7.92 -9.74
CA ILE A 189 7.32 -8.00 -8.75
C ILE A 189 8.32 -9.10 -9.13
N ILE A 190 7.85 -10.30 -9.49
CA ILE A 190 8.71 -11.44 -9.84
C ILE A 190 9.54 -11.12 -11.08
N VAL A 191 8.92 -10.62 -12.14
CA VAL A 191 9.60 -10.25 -13.38
C VAL A 191 10.67 -9.20 -13.09
N ASN A 192 10.34 -8.15 -12.33
CA ASN A 192 11.30 -7.11 -11.99
C ASN A 192 12.46 -7.62 -11.13
N GLU A 193 12.24 -8.55 -10.20
CA GLU A 193 13.32 -9.19 -9.43
C GLU A 193 14.25 -10.04 -10.30
N VAL A 194 13.70 -10.80 -11.24
CA VAL A 194 14.49 -11.60 -12.18
C VAL A 194 15.33 -10.67 -13.08
N SER A 195 14.71 -9.65 -13.67
CA SER A 195 15.39 -8.63 -14.47
C SER A 195 16.50 -7.94 -13.69
N LEU A 196 16.25 -7.61 -12.42
CA LEU A 196 17.23 -6.96 -11.56
C LEU A 196 18.45 -7.86 -11.28
N ARG A 197 18.24 -9.15 -11.03
CA ARG A 197 19.34 -10.12 -10.86
C ARG A 197 20.16 -10.26 -12.13
N TYR A 198 19.49 -10.33 -13.27
CA TYR A 198 20.14 -10.39 -14.59
C TYR A 198 21.02 -9.16 -14.85
N ILE A 199 20.47 -7.95 -14.66
CA ILE A 199 21.20 -6.68 -14.83
C ILE A 199 22.45 -6.62 -13.93
N ARG A 200 22.33 -7.07 -12.67
CA ARG A 200 23.45 -7.05 -11.71
C ARG A 200 24.53 -8.05 -12.08
N ALA A 201 24.17 -9.26 -12.51
CA ALA A 201 25.11 -10.27 -12.98
C ALA A 201 25.89 -9.77 -14.22
N ASN A 202 25.20 -9.14 -15.17
CA ASN A 202 25.86 -8.61 -16.36
C ASN A 202 26.86 -7.48 -16.03
N ARG A 203 26.53 -6.59 -15.08
CA ARG A 203 27.45 -5.53 -14.61
C ARG A 203 28.67 -6.05 -13.86
N SER A 204 28.57 -7.20 -13.18
CA SER A 204 29.74 -7.80 -12.54
C SER A 204 30.70 -8.40 -13.55
N LEU A 205 30.19 -9.01 -14.61
CA LEU A 205 31.02 -9.56 -15.69
C LEU A 205 31.79 -8.44 -16.41
N SER A 206 31.10 -7.37 -16.81
CA SER A 206 31.72 -6.24 -17.52
C SER A 206 32.83 -5.53 -16.72
N LYS A 207 32.79 -5.59 -15.38
CA LYS A 207 33.83 -5.02 -14.52
C LYS A 207 35.06 -5.91 -14.37
N ASN A 208 34.93 -7.21 -14.61
CA ASN A 208 36.05 -8.15 -14.54
C ASN A 208 36.83 -8.20 -15.86
N GLU A 209 36.22 -7.73 -16.96
CA GLU A 209 36.83 -7.65 -18.29
C GLU A 209 37.55 -6.31 -18.56
N SER A 210 37.43 -5.33 -17.65
CA SER A 210 38.04 -3.98 -17.73
C SER A 210 39.20 -3.82 -16.76
#